data_AF-A0A1S3DGA9-F1
#
_entry.id   AF-A0A1S3DGA9-F1
#
_cell.length_a   1.000
_cell.length_b   1.000
_cell.length_c   1.000
_cell.angle_alpha   90.00
_cell.angle_beta   90.00
_cell.angle_gamma   90.00
#
_symmetry.space_group_name_H-M   'P 1'
#
loop_
_entity.id
_entity.type
_entity.pdbx_description
1 polymer ?
#
loop_
_entity_poly.entity_id
_entity_poly.type
_entity_poly.pdbx_seq_one_letter_code
_entity_poly.pdbx_strand_id
1 'polypeptide(L)'
;MAILPIPACLESFPTGKSLKTGMIITCILVLLIFILCAIVHTLLCGHDFGRYVGMYNIGTNVVIIIFFIVVLILVFLDEKIPGIVHFICIVIWVVLAVLAVASLVSDILDILSGHYYGPCKTSAFVELVLSIVGVVVLVFGVFVYWSFYVEMD
;
A
#
# COMPACT_ATOMS: atom_id res chain seq x y z
N MET A 1 -1.12 -24.18 18.55
CA MET A 1 -1.99 -23.09 19.02
C MET A 1 -2.92 -22.77 17.88
N ALA A 2 -4.23 -23.03 18.05
CA ALA A 2 -5.21 -22.78 17.00
C ALA A 2 -5.59 -21.30 17.01
N ILE A 3 -4.86 -20.49 16.24
CA ILE A 3 -5.34 -19.17 15.83
C ILE A 3 -6.40 -19.46 14.76
N LEU A 4 -7.63 -19.03 15.03
CA LEU A 4 -8.83 -19.28 14.22
C LEU A 4 -8.53 -19.17 12.72
N PRO A 5 -8.75 -20.22 11.91
CA PRO A 5 -8.57 -20.12 10.47
C PRO A 5 -9.78 -19.35 9.94
N ILE A 6 -9.63 -18.04 9.77
CA ILE A 6 -10.52 -17.30 8.88
C ILE A 6 -10.30 -17.94 7.51
N PRO A 7 -11.36 -18.49 6.86
CA PRO A 7 -11.20 -19.27 5.63
C PRO A 7 -10.42 -18.47 4.59
N ALA A 8 -9.45 -19.12 3.95
CA ALA A 8 -8.73 -18.54 2.83
C ALA A 8 -9.78 -18.05 1.81
N CYS A 9 -9.76 -16.75 1.52
CA CYS A 9 -10.77 -16.13 0.67
C CYS A 9 -10.46 -16.31 -0.81
N LEU A 10 -9.24 -16.73 -1.14
CA LEU A 10 -8.74 -16.96 -2.49
C LEU A 10 -7.93 -18.26 -2.52
N GLU A 11 -8.31 -19.21 -3.38
CA GLU A 11 -7.53 -20.42 -3.67
C GLU A 11 -6.46 -20.17 -4.76
N SER A 12 -6.61 -19.08 -5.52
CA SER A 12 -5.66 -18.65 -6.53
C SER A 12 -5.76 -17.14 -6.75
N PHE A 13 -4.68 -16.55 -7.27
CA PHE A 13 -4.73 -15.17 -7.72
C PHE A 13 -5.60 -15.07 -8.99
N PRO A 14 -6.34 -13.96 -9.20
CA PRO A 14 -7.11 -13.74 -10.42
C PRO A 14 -6.27 -14.06 -11.66
N THR A 15 -6.87 -14.69 -12.67
CA THR A 15 -6.21 -15.32 -13.84
C THR A 15 -5.57 -16.70 -13.61
N GLY A 16 -5.85 -17.36 -12.47
CA GLY A 16 -5.39 -18.73 -12.20
C GLY A 16 -3.90 -18.83 -11.89
N LYS A 17 -3.29 -17.73 -11.42
CA LYS A 17 -1.88 -17.68 -11.05
C LYS A 17 -1.70 -18.03 -9.58
N SER A 18 -0.48 -18.44 -9.20
CA SER A 18 -0.16 -18.75 -7.81
C SER A 18 -0.29 -17.51 -6.91
N LEU A 19 -0.67 -17.71 -5.65
CA LEU A 19 -0.79 -16.64 -4.65
C LEU A 19 0.56 -15.93 -4.42
N LYS A 20 1.68 -16.66 -4.50
CA LYS A 20 3.04 -16.07 -4.53
C LYS A 20 3.21 -15.03 -5.63
N THR A 21 2.74 -15.33 -6.84
CA THR A 21 2.79 -14.39 -7.97
C THR A 21 1.90 -13.18 -7.70
N GLY A 22 0.72 -13.41 -7.15
CA GLY A 22 -0.18 -12.34 -6.71
C GLY A 22 0.45 -11.40 -5.71
N MET A 23 1.16 -11.95 -4.71
CA MET A 23 1.88 -11.19 -3.70
C MET A 23 2.96 -10.29 -4.28
N ILE A 24 3.75 -10.82 -5.22
CA ILE A 24 4.78 -10.03 -5.91
C ILE A 24 4.13 -8.89 -6.69
N ILE A 25 3.08 -9.17 -7.47
CA ILE A 25 2.37 -8.16 -8.27
C ILE A 25 1.81 -7.05 -7.37
N THR A 26 1.11 -7.42 -6.29
CA THR A 26 0.52 -6.43 -5.37
C THR A 26 1.59 -5.55 -4.74
N CYS A 27 2.71 -6.11 -4.27
CA CYS A 27 3.78 -5.30 -3.69
C CYS A 27 4.40 -4.35 -4.71
N ILE A 28 4.62 -4.81 -5.95
CA ILE A 28 5.14 -3.96 -7.03
C ILE A 28 4.16 -2.83 -7.36
N LEU A 29 2.86 -3.11 -7.42
CA LEU A 29 1.84 -2.09 -7.69
C LEU A 29 1.80 -1.03 -6.60
N VAL A 30 1.88 -1.42 -5.32
CA VAL A 30 1.94 -0.45 -4.21
C VAL A 30 3.18 0.45 -4.34
N LEU A 31 4.35 -0.13 -4.58
CA LEU A 31 5.59 0.63 -4.78
C LEU A 31 5.50 1.59 -5.98
N LEU A 32 4.90 1.14 -7.08
CA LEU A 32 4.74 1.94 -8.28
C LEU A 32 3.84 3.16 -8.03
N ILE A 33 2.79 3.02 -7.21
CA ILE A 33 1.89 4.12 -6.85
C ILE A 33 2.65 5.23 -6.11
N PHE A 34 3.52 4.88 -5.16
CA PHE A 34 4.38 5.86 -4.48
C PHE A 34 5.32 6.59 -5.45
N ILE A 35 5.92 5.87 -6.40
CA ILE A 35 6.80 6.46 -7.42
C ILE A 35 6.01 7.39 -8.34
N LEU A 36 4.83 6.97 -8.80
CA LEU A 36 3.96 7.78 -9.65
C LEU A 36 3.48 9.04 -8.94
N CYS A 37 3.10 8.96 -7.67
CA CYS A 37 2.77 10.15 -6.87
C CYS A 37 3.96 11.13 -6.84
N ALA A 38 5.18 10.64 -6.57
CA ALA A 38 6.38 11.50 -6.55
C ALA A 38 6.66 12.17 -7.91
N ILE A 39 6.48 11.44 -9.01
CA ILE A 39 6.63 11.97 -10.38
C ILE A 39 5.57 13.04 -10.66
N VAL A 40 4.29 12.76 -10.38
CA VAL A 40 3.17 13.69 -10.58
C VAL A 40 3.40 14.99 -9.81
N HIS A 41 3.81 14.89 -8.55
CA HIS A 41 4.16 16.07 -7.75
C HIS A 41 5.33 16.86 -8.36
N THR A 42 6.40 16.19 -8.77
CA THR A 42 7.59 16.85 -9.34
C THR A 42 7.27 17.54 -10.68
N LEU A 43 6.47 16.89 -11.53
CA LEU A 43 6.10 17.40 -12.85
C LEU A 43 5.05 18.52 -12.81
N LEU A 44 4.04 18.40 -11.92
CA LEU A 44 2.91 19.33 -11.89
C LEU A 44 3.06 20.48 -10.89
N CYS A 45 3.86 20.33 -9.83
CA CYS A 45 4.01 21.36 -8.79
C CYS A 45 5.33 22.15 -8.88
N GLY A 46 6.29 21.73 -9.73
CA GLY A 46 7.57 22.43 -9.92
C GLY A 46 8.51 22.39 -8.69
N HIS A 47 9.61 23.12 -8.79
CA HIS A 47 10.78 23.00 -7.89
C HIS A 47 10.54 23.44 -6.42
N ASP A 48 9.41 24.09 -6.12
CA ASP A 48 9.04 24.56 -4.77
C ASP A 48 8.62 23.43 -3.80
N PHE A 49 8.54 22.19 -4.31
CA PHE A 49 8.26 20.98 -3.52
C PHE A 49 9.31 20.75 -2.41
N GLY A 50 10.56 21.20 -2.60
CA GLY A 50 11.60 21.07 -1.58
C GLY A 50 11.29 21.77 -0.25
N ARG A 51 10.39 22.77 -0.26
CA ARG A 51 10.01 23.55 0.94
C ARG A 51 8.80 22.98 1.70
N TYR A 52 7.91 22.23 1.05
CA TYR A 52 6.69 21.70 1.66
C TYR A 52 6.74 20.20 1.99
N VAL A 53 7.66 19.47 1.37
CA VAL A 53 7.94 18.06 1.70
C VAL A 53 8.87 17.95 2.91
N GLY A 54 9.61 19.01 3.23
CA GLY A 54 10.51 19.08 4.35
C GLY A 54 9.78 19.11 5.69
N MET A 55 9.41 17.95 6.22
CA MET A 55 9.81 17.48 7.56
C MET A 55 8.89 16.39 8.14
N TYR A 56 7.62 16.29 7.72
CA TYR A 56 6.66 15.37 8.38
C TYR A 56 6.13 14.19 7.54
N ASN A 57 6.16 14.24 6.20
CA ASN A 57 5.64 13.16 5.35
C ASN A 57 6.71 12.27 4.67
N ILE A 58 7.99 12.68 4.65
CA ILE A 58 9.07 11.86 4.06
C ILE A 58 9.30 10.60 4.91
N GLY A 59 9.35 10.74 6.23
CA GLY A 59 9.64 9.63 7.14
C GLY A 59 8.64 8.49 7.00
N THR A 60 7.35 8.82 7.03
CA THR A 60 6.25 7.83 6.93
C THR A 60 6.23 7.11 5.59
N ASN A 61 6.40 7.84 4.48
CA ASN A 61 6.42 7.25 3.13
C ASN A 61 7.63 6.33 2.92
N VAL A 62 8.81 6.71 3.42
CA VAL A 62 10.02 5.88 3.34
C VAL A 62 9.86 4.59 4.14
N VAL A 63 9.28 4.65 5.34
CA VAL A 63 9.00 3.45 6.17
C VAL A 63 8.06 2.49 5.44
N ILE A 64 7.02 3.01 4.79
CA ILE A 64 6.08 2.18 4.00
C ILE A 64 6.80 1.51 2.83
N ILE A 65 7.61 2.25 2.07
CA ILE A 65 8.40 1.70 0.95
C ILE A 65 9.34 0.59 1.43
N ILE A 66 10.08 0.82 2.50
CA ILE A 66 11.00 -0.17 3.08
C ILE A 66 10.23 -1.43 3.49
N PHE A 67 9.06 -1.28 4.12
CA PHE A 67 8.23 -2.41 4.53
C PHE A 67 7.84 -3.29 3.33
N PHE A 68 7.36 -2.71 2.22
CA PHE A 68 6.98 -3.48 1.04
C PHE A 68 8.16 -4.12 0.32
N ILE A 69 9.35 -3.50 0.35
CA ILE A 69 10.60 -4.12 -0.13
C ILE A 69 10.96 -5.33 0.72
N VAL A 70 10.87 -5.22 2.05
CA VAL A 70 11.13 -6.34 2.97
C VAL A 70 10.15 -7.48 2.67
N VAL A 71 8.85 -7.19 2.51
CA VAL A 71 7.86 -8.20 2.15
C VAL A 71 8.19 -8.88 0.81
N LEU A 72 8.59 -8.14 -0.21
CA LEU A 72 9.03 -8.72 -1.49
C LEU A 72 10.21 -9.68 -1.30
N ILE A 73 11.24 -9.26 -0.57
CA ILE A 73 12.41 -10.09 -0.27
C ILE A 73 11.97 -11.36 0.48
N LEU A 74 11.09 -11.24 1.47
CA LEU A 74 10.56 -12.37 2.22
C LEU A 74 9.82 -13.36 1.29
N VAL A 75 8.99 -12.87 0.38
CA VAL A 75 8.28 -13.72 -0.61
C VAL A 75 9.25 -14.41 -1.58
N PHE A 76 10.41 -13.81 -1.89
CA PHE A 76 11.43 -14.45 -2.72
C PHE A 76 12.28 -15.49 -1.98
N LEU A 77 12.46 -15.33 -0.66
CA LEU A 77 13.33 -16.17 0.17
C LEU A 77 12.64 -17.41 0.77
N ASP A 78 11.40 -17.70 0.35
CA ASP A 78 10.42 -18.77 0.67
C ASP A 78 10.80 -19.98 1.57
N GLU A 79 12.05 -20.41 1.67
CA GLU A 79 12.41 -21.69 2.31
C GLU A 79 12.69 -21.63 3.83
N LYS A 80 12.74 -20.46 4.49
CA LYS A 80 13.19 -20.38 5.92
C LYS A 80 12.53 -19.33 6.80
N ILE A 81 11.39 -18.78 6.43
CA ILE A 81 10.79 -17.69 7.22
C ILE A 81 9.76 -18.26 8.20
N PRO A 82 9.90 -18.00 9.51
CA PRO A 82 8.94 -18.51 10.49
C PRO A 82 7.58 -17.81 10.32
N GLY A 83 6.48 -18.55 10.41
CA GLY A 83 5.11 -18.02 10.23
C GLY A 83 4.78 -16.80 11.09
N ILE A 84 5.43 -16.65 12.25
CA ILE A 84 5.30 -15.44 13.10
C ILE A 84 5.71 -14.15 12.38
N VAL A 85 6.70 -14.20 11.50
CA VAL A 85 7.15 -13.04 10.72
C VAL A 85 6.08 -12.65 9.70
N HIS A 86 5.47 -13.63 9.02
CA HIS A 86 4.35 -13.39 8.11
C HIS A 86 3.12 -12.86 8.85
N PHE A 87 2.84 -13.35 10.06
CA PHE A 87 1.78 -12.81 10.93
C PHE A 87 2.01 -11.33 11.29
N ILE A 88 3.24 -10.96 11.64
CA ILE A 88 3.57 -9.55 11.92
C ILE A 88 3.41 -8.70 10.65
N CYS A 89 3.86 -9.20 9.49
CA CYS A 89 3.69 -8.51 8.21
C CYS A 89 2.22 -8.27 7.86
N ILE A 90 1.33 -9.26 8.02
CA ILE A 90 -0.08 -9.06 7.71
C ILE A 90 -0.74 -8.06 8.67
N VAL A 91 -0.39 -8.07 9.96
CA VAL A 91 -0.89 -7.09 10.93
C VAL A 91 -0.46 -5.66 10.54
N ILE A 92 0.82 -5.46 10.21
CA ILE A 92 1.32 -4.15 9.76
C ILE A 92 0.60 -3.72 8.48
N TRP A 93 0.42 -4.62 7.51
CA TRP A 93 -0.28 -4.33 6.27
C TRP A 93 -1.73 -3.90 6.52
N VAL A 94 -2.46 -4.60 7.40
CA VAL A 94 -3.84 -4.22 7.77
C VAL A 94 -3.89 -2.83 8.38
N VAL A 95 -2.97 -2.51 9.30
CA VAL A 95 -2.89 -1.16 9.91
C VAL A 95 -2.63 -0.11 8.83
N LEU A 96 -1.71 -0.36 7.90
CA LEU A 96 -1.43 0.54 6.78
C LEU A 96 -2.66 0.74 5.88
N ALA A 97 -3.42 -0.31 5.59
CA ALA A 97 -4.64 -0.23 4.79
C ALA A 97 -5.71 0.63 5.48
N VAL A 98 -5.92 0.44 6.79
CA VAL A 98 -6.88 1.25 7.58
C VAL A 98 -6.46 2.72 7.61
N LEU A 99 -5.18 3.01 7.84
CA LEU A 99 -4.65 4.37 7.83
C LEU A 99 -4.81 5.03 6.44
N ALA A 100 -4.56 4.28 5.37
CA ALA A 100 -4.71 4.78 4.00
C ALA A 100 -6.18 5.10 3.67
N VAL A 101 -7.13 4.25 4.10
CA VAL A 101 -8.57 4.51 3.97
C VAL A 101 -8.96 5.78 4.74
N ALA A 102 -8.52 5.91 6.00
CA ALA A 102 -8.81 7.08 6.82
C ALA A 102 -8.25 8.37 6.21
N SER A 103 -7.01 8.33 5.68
CA SER A 103 -6.40 9.45 4.96
C SER A 103 -7.23 9.82 3.73
N LEU A 104 -7.59 8.84 2.90
CA LEU A 104 -8.40 9.09 1.69
C LEU A 104 -9.76 9.73 2.03
N VAL A 105 -10.42 9.27 3.10
CA VAL A 105 -11.67 9.87 3.56
C VAL A 105 -11.46 11.32 3.99
N SER A 106 -10.37 11.63 4.71
CA SER A 106 -10.01 12.99 5.08
C SER A 106 -9.80 13.86 3.84
N ASP A 107 -9.02 13.38 2.85
CA ASP A 107 -8.73 14.11 1.62
C ASP A 107 -10.02 14.42 0.83
N ILE A 108 -10.95 13.46 0.76
CA ILE A 108 -12.26 13.67 0.13
C ILE A 108 -13.07 14.73 0.86
N LEU A 109 -13.11 14.71 2.20
CA LEU A 109 -13.82 15.71 3.00
C LEU A 109 -13.23 17.11 2.85
N ASP A 110 -11.91 17.23 2.75
CA ASP A 110 -11.22 18.50 2.53
C ASP A 110 -11.51 19.08 1.13
N ILE A 111 -11.59 18.23 0.11
CA ILE A 111 -12.01 18.64 -1.24
C ILE A 111 -13.48 19.11 -1.23
N LEU A 112 -14.38 18.35 -0.59
CA LEU A 112 -15.81 18.66 -0.56
C LEU A 112 -16.14 19.92 0.26
N SER A 113 -15.39 20.19 1.33
CA SER A 113 -15.56 21.39 2.16
C SER A 113 -14.99 22.67 1.53
N GLY A 114 -14.30 22.55 0.38
CA GLY A 114 -13.68 23.69 -0.29
C GLY A 114 -12.43 24.22 0.42
N HIS A 115 -11.94 23.53 1.45
CA HIS A 115 -10.74 23.84 2.21
C HIS A 115 -9.47 23.22 1.60
N TYR A 116 -9.47 22.88 0.31
CA TYR A 116 -8.31 22.27 -0.33
C TYR A 116 -7.15 23.27 -0.46
N TYR A 117 -6.29 23.31 0.56
CA TYR A 117 -5.02 24.03 0.59
C TYR A 117 -3.91 23.20 -0.07
N GLY A 118 -4.15 22.73 -1.29
CA GLY A 118 -3.13 22.07 -2.11
C GLY A 118 -2.34 23.10 -2.93
N PRO A 119 -1.00 22.96 -3.07
CA PRO A 119 -0.17 23.91 -3.79
C PRO A 119 -0.44 23.96 -5.30
N CYS A 120 -1.12 22.95 -5.88
CA CYS A 120 -1.47 22.90 -7.30
C CYS A 120 -2.88 22.34 -7.50
N LYS A 121 -3.82 23.15 -8.01
CA LYS A 121 -5.22 22.73 -8.27
C LYS A 121 -5.35 21.64 -9.33
N THR A 122 -4.39 21.57 -10.25
CA THR A 122 -4.38 20.60 -11.36
C THR A 122 -3.87 19.21 -10.94
N SER A 123 -3.11 19.10 -9.84
CA SER A 123 -2.61 17.81 -9.33
C SER A 123 -3.59 17.12 -8.38
N ALA A 124 -4.49 17.87 -7.73
CA ALA A 124 -5.44 17.36 -6.75
C ALA A 124 -6.31 16.19 -7.24
N PHE A 125 -6.82 16.26 -8.47
CA PHE A 125 -7.63 15.18 -9.04
C PHE A 125 -6.80 13.92 -9.34
N VAL A 126 -5.58 14.09 -9.85
CA VAL A 126 -4.68 12.97 -10.15
C VAL A 126 -4.20 12.30 -8.86
N GLU A 127 -3.86 13.09 -7.84
CA GLU A 127 -3.49 12.62 -6.50
C GLU A 127 -4.64 11.85 -5.84
N LEU A 128 -5.88 12.35 -5.96
CA LEU A 128 -7.06 11.66 -5.46
C LEU A 128 -7.26 10.31 -6.16
N VAL A 129 -7.17 10.28 -7.50
CA VAL A 129 -7.31 9.03 -8.27
C VAL A 129 -6.22 8.02 -7.89
N LEU A 130 -4.96 8.46 -7.77
CA LEU A 130 -3.85 7.60 -7.35
C LEU A 130 -4.04 7.10 -5.91
N SER A 131 -4.57 7.93 -5.01
CA SER A 131 -4.88 7.55 -3.63
C SER A 131 -6.00 6.52 -3.55
N ILE A 132 -7.07 6.70 -4.35
CA ILE A 132 -8.16 5.70 -4.47
C ILE A 132 -7.59 4.37 -4.97
N VAL A 133 -6.80 4.39 -6.06
CA VAL A 133 -6.19 3.18 -6.61
C VAL A 133 -5.25 2.53 -5.59
N GLY A 134 -4.45 3.33 -4.86
CA GLY A 134 -3.57 2.87 -3.80
C GLY A 134 -4.32 2.16 -2.67
N VAL A 135 -5.41 2.75 -2.18
CA VAL A 135 -6.26 2.15 -1.15
C VAL A 135 -6.86 0.83 -1.65
N VAL A 136 -7.37 0.78 -2.88
CA VAL A 136 -7.94 -0.45 -3.46
C VAL A 136 -6.88 -1.55 -3.53
N VAL A 137 -5.68 -1.24 -4.02
CA VAL A 137 -4.56 -2.21 -4.11
C VAL A 137 -4.10 -2.66 -2.72
N LEU A 138 -4.02 -1.76 -1.74
CA LEU A 138 -3.64 -2.08 -0.36
C LEU A 138 -4.65 -3.03 0.30
N VAL A 139 -5.94 -2.70 0.21
CA VAL A 139 -7.02 -3.52 0.78
C VAL A 139 -7.09 -4.87 0.09
N PHE A 140 -7.01 -4.90 -1.25
CA PHE A 140 -6.95 -6.16 -2.00
C PHE A 140 -5.74 -7.01 -1.58
N GLY A 141 -4.58 -6.37 -1.38
CA GLY A 141 -3.35 -7.00 -0.92
C GLY A 141 -3.45 -7.70 0.42
N VAL A 142 -4.28 -7.20 1.35
CA VAL A 142 -4.56 -7.88 2.63
C VAL A 142 -5.15 -9.27 2.38
N PHE A 143 -6.13 -9.39 1.48
CA PHE A 143 -6.76 -10.68 1.17
C PHE A 143 -5.81 -11.65 0.47
N VAL A 144 -4.96 -11.14 -0.43
CA VAL A 144 -3.95 -11.94 -1.13
C VAL A 144 -2.89 -12.45 -0.15
N TYR A 145 -2.37 -11.57 0.73
CA TYR A 145 -1.35 -11.95 1.72
C TYR A 145 -1.91 -12.91 2.76
N TRP A 146 -3.14 -12.67 3.23
CA TRP A 146 -3.80 -13.59 4.15
C TRP A 146 -3.92 -14.99 3.56
N SER A 147 -4.40 -15.10 2.31
CA SER A 147 -4.57 -16.40 1.64
C SER A 147 -3.23 -17.10 1.41
N PHE A 148 -2.19 -16.33 1.04
CA PHE A 148 -0.81 -16.82 0.93
C PHE A 148 -0.25 -17.34 2.26
N TYR A 149 -0.53 -16.65 3.37
CA TYR A 149 -0.11 -17.08 4.72
C TYR A 149 -0.79 -18.40 5.13
N VAL A 150 -2.10 -18.52 4.91
CA VAL A 150 -2.87 -19.74 5.26
C VAL A 150 -2.42 -20.96 4.43
N GLU A 151 -1.97 -20.78 3.19
CA GLU A 151 -1.44 -21.90 2.37
C GLU A 151 -0.05 -22.40 2.80
N MET A 152 0.70 -21.62 3.60
CA MET A 152 2.02 -22.05 4.09
C MET A 152 1.97 -22.92 5.36
N ASP A 153 0.85 -22.92 6.07
CA ASP A 153 0.60 -23.75 7.27
C ASP A 153 0.12 -25.17 6.88
#